data_AF-A0A438GBP7-F1
#
_entry.id   AF-A0A438GBP7-F1
#
_cell.length_a   1.000
_cell.length_b   1.000
_cell.length_c   1.000
_cell.angle_alpha   90.00
_cell.angle_beta   90.00
_cell.angle_gamma   90.00
#
_symmetry.space_group_name_H-M   'P 1'
#
loop_
_entity.id
_entity.type
_entity.pdbx_description
1 polymer ?
#
loop_
_entity_poly.entity_id
_entity_poly.type
_entity_poly.pdbx_seq_one_letter_code
_entity_poly.pdbx_strand_id
1 'polypeptide(L)'
;MNGCCEPRCAVASRIQAVIFDLDGTLLDTEKFTKSTLKEFLENHGKVLDSENEDKRLGMGPQESAIDVIKEYDLPLTPQQFFDEIIPIYKEKWPKAKPLPGANRLISHLHKHGVPFALASNSKTAGVEGKISYHEGWKEQFSVILGSDQVKSGKPSPDLFLEAAKRMVVDAAHCLVIEDSLVGVRAANAAGMKVVAVPPHSEADYASFADSVLHSLLEFQPELWDLPPFEDWVGSTLPIEPIYASGLFSNGFFCEAEDDEPSGFPDQVWGLYFGWAKLNTHEVFKVLVGVGRGHCTCTAKRKIKPWIIDDGKDHIADQHMHLSLVGFIRGLNNNETLMDLEVVEEEKSIASASLDLPMFLHHTRAPLFP
;
A
#
# COMPACT_ATOMS: atom_id res chain seq x y z
N MET A 1 1.00 -31.89 -48.20
CA MET A 1 1.85 -30.93 -47.48
C MET A 1 0.97 -30.28 -46.42
N ASN A 2 0.86 -30.92 -45.24
CA ASN A 2 0.10 -30.39 -44.11
C ASN A 2 1.13 -29.92 -43.08
N GLY A 3 1.34 -28.60 -43.01
CA GLY A 3 2.13 -27.99 -41.94
C GLY A 3 1.24 -27.80 -40.73
N CYS A 4 1.39 -28.65 -39.72
CA CYS A 4 0.88 -28.39 -38.39
C CYS A 4 1.77 -27.32 -37.74
N CYS A 5 1.21 -26.14 -37.48
CA CYS A 5 1.81 -25.19 -36.54
C CYS A 5 1.77 -25.82 -35.14
N GLU A 6 2.94 -26.10 -34.58
CA GLU A 6 3.06 -26.42 -33.16
C GLU A 6 2.67 -25.19 -32.33
N PRO A 7 1.95 -25.36 -31.21
CA PRO A 7 1.70 -24.28 -30.28
C PRO A 7 3.05 -23.84 -29.68
N ARG A 8 3.36 -22.53 -29.77
CA ARG A 8 4.49 -21.95 -29.04
C ARG A 8 4.27 -22.19 -27.55
N CYS A 9 4.95 -23.17 -26.98
CA CYS A 9 5.16 -23.24 -25.54
C CYS A 9 5.87 -21.95 -25.13
N ALA A 10 5.15 -21.00 -24.54
CA ALA A 10 5.76 -19.88 -23.86
C ALA A 10 6.59 -20.46 -22.71
N VAL A 11 7.91 -20.45 -22.85
CA VAL A 11 8.82 -20.72 -21.73
C VAL A 11 8.53 -19.63 -20.71
N ALA A 12 8.17 -20.02 -19.48
CA ALA A 12 7.97 -19.06 -18.39
C ALA A 12 9.24 -18.19 -18.27
N SER A 13 9.08 -16.88 -18.48
CA SER A 13 10.21 -15.96 -18.47
C SER A 13 10.61 -15.68 -17.03
N ARG A 14 11.82 -16.14 -16.66
CA ARG A 14 12.42 -15.86 -15.36
C ARG A 14 12.51 -14.34 -15.12
N ILE A 15 12.05 -13.83 -13.99
CA ILE A 15 12.18 -12.41 -13.66
C ILE A 15 13.63 -12.07 -13.31
N GLN A 16 14.10 -10.94 -13.81
CA GLN A 16 15.45 -10.42 -13.61
C GLN A 16 15.46 -9.00 -13.02
N ALA A 17 14.36 -8.25 -13.15
CA ALA A 17 14.24 -6.90 -12.60
C ALA A 17 12.82 -6.62 -12.08
N VAL A 18 12.73 -5.68 -11.15
CA VAL A 18 11.44 -5.21 -10.60
C VAL A 18 11.24 -3.73 -10.92
N ILE A 19 10.02 -3.33 -11.28
CA ILE A 19 9.68 -1.93 -11.52
C ILE A 19 8.50 -1.57 -10.62
N PHE A 20 8.71 -0.60 -9.74
CA PHE A 20 7.70 -0.12 -8.81
C PHE A 20 6.99 1.12 -9.35
N ASP A 21 5.67 1.19 -9.17
CA ASP A 21 5.04 2.49 -9.01
C ASP A 21 5.42 3.14 -7.64
N LEU A 22 5.06 4.40 -7.43
CA LEU A 22 5.35 5.16 -6.23
C LEU A 22 4.11 5.43 -5.39
N ASP A 23 3.10 6.07 -5.99
CA ASP A 23 2.00 6.73 -5.29
C ASP A 23 0.89 5.70 -5.06
N GLY A 24 0.62 5.31 -3.80
CA GLY A 24 -0.32 4.22 -3.49
C GLY A 24 0.29 2.81 -3.55
N THR A 25 1.50 2.66 -4.13
CA THR A 25 2.25 1.40 -4.14
C THR A 25 3.39 1.36 -3.11
N LEU A 26 4.31 2.32 -3.16
CA LEU A 26 5.43 2.39 -2.21
C LEU A 26 5.18 3.41 -1.09
N LEU A 27 4.47 4.49 -1.38
CA LEU A 27 4.13 5.56 -0.44
C LEU A 27 2.61 5.69 -0.26
N ASP A 28 2.19 5.92 0.98
CA ASP A 28 0.80 6.21 1.35
C ASP A 28 0.45 7.66 0.99
N THR A 29 0.36 7.96 -0.30
CA THR A 29 0.01 9.30 -0.81
C THR A 29 -1.49 9.50 -0.98
N GLU A 30 -2.23 8.41 -1.22
CA GLU A 30 -3.68 8.45 -1.48
C GLU A 30 -4.47 8.94 -0.27
N LYS A 31 -3.98 8.70 0.96
CA LYS A 31 -4.58 9.23 2.19
C LYS A 31 -4.70 10.76 2.20
N PHE A 32 -3.87 11.46 1.42
CA PHE A 32 -3.92 12.93 1.35
C PHE A 32 -4.78 13.46 0.19
N THR A 33 -5.23 12.61 -0.72
CA THR A 33 -5.99 13.00 -1.93
C THR A 33 -7.24 13.79 -1.58
N LYS A 34 -8.09 13.23 -0.71
CA LYS A 34 -9.33 13.87 -0.23
C LYS A 34 -9.11 15.22 0.42
N SER A 35 -8.22 15.27 1.39
CA SER A 35 -7.91 16.50 2.13
C SER A 35 -7.33 17.59 1.22
N THR A 36 -6.51 17.20 0.24
CA THR A 36 -5.91 18.12 -0.73
C THR A 36 -6.95 18.67 -1.70
N LEU A 37 -7.85 17.81 -2.19
CA LEU A 37 -8.94 18.23 -3.06
C LEU A 37 -9.93 19.14 -2.33
N LYS A 38 -10.26 18.84 -1.07
CA LYS A 38 -11.08 19.70 -0.20
C LYS A 38 -10.48 21.11 -0.08
N GLU A 39 -9.20 21.19 0.30
CA GLU A 39 -8.47 22.45 0.44
C GLU A 39 -8.42 23.23 -0.89
N PHE A 40 -8.15 22.54 -2.00
CA PHE A 40 -8.18 23.13 -3.34
C PHE A 40 -9.57 23.70 -3.69
N LEU A 41 -10.64 22.95 -3.45
CA LEU A 41 -12.01 23.38 -3.76
C LEU A 41 -12.46 24.56 -2.89
N GLU A 42 -12.08 24.58 -1.61
CA GLU A 42 -12.35 25.71 -0.71
C GLU A 42 -11.72 27.01 -1.23
N ASN A 43 -10.50 26.94 -1.79
CA ASN A 43 -9.83 28.09 -2.42
C ASN A 43 -10.58 28.60 -3.67
N HIS A 44 -11.40 27.77 -4.30
CA HIS A 44 -12.29 28.12 -5.42
C HIS A 44 -13.72 28.43 -4.99
N GLY A 45 -14.00 28.52 -3.69
CA GLY A 45 -15.34 28.76 -3.14
C GLY A 45 -16.32 27.60 -3.38
N LYS A 46 -15.81 26.38 -3.53
CA LYS A 46 -16.58 25.14 -3.72
C LYS A 46 -16.50 24.28 -2.46
N VAL A 47 -17.45 23.35 -2.32
CA VAL A 47 -17.48 22.39 -1.21
C VAL A 47 -17.33 21.00 -1.80
N LEU A 48 -16.41 20.21 -1.25
CA LEU A 48 -16.20 18.82 -1.69
C LEU A 48 -17.46 17.99 -1.46
N ASP A 49 -17.92 17.33 -2.51
CA ASP A 49 -18.95 16.30 -2.43
C ASP A 49 -18.27 14.94 -2.21
N SER A 50 -18.30 14.48 -0.96
CA SER A 50 -17.62 13.24 -0.57
C SER A 50 -18.21 11.99 -1.24
N GLU A 51 -19.47 12.00 -1.67
CA GLU A 51 -20.09 10.82 -2.32
C GLU A 51 -19.62 10.64 -3.78
N ASN A 52 -19.15 11.71 -4.42
CA ASN A 52 -18.62 11.63 -5.78
C ASN A 52 -17.12 11.33 -5.83
N GLU A 53 -16.40 11.50 -4.72
CA GLU A 53 -14.96 11.18 -4.67
C GLU A 53 -14.72 9.68 -4.88
N ASP A 54 -15.53 8.82 -4.28
CA ASP A 54 -15.44 7.36 -4.44
C ASP A 54 -15.52 6.92 -5.91
N LYS A 55 -16.18 7.71 -6.77
CA LYS A 55 -16.31 7.42 -8.21
C LYS A 55 -15.02 7.73 -8.98
N ARG A 56 -14.12 8.53 -8.42
CA ARG A 56 -12.82 8.88 -9.02
C ARG A 56 -11.69 7.93 -8.65
N LEU A 57 -11.93 7.02 -7.70
CA LEU A 57 -10.96 6.01 -7.30
C LEU A 57 -10.53 5.16 -8.51
N GLY A 58 -9.21 5.05 -8.72
CA GLY A 58 -8.63 4.29 -9.84
C GLY A 58 -8.57 5.02 -11.19
N MET A 59 -9.03 6.27 -11.28
CA MET A 59 -8.86 7.11 -12.48
C MET A 59 -7.41 7.57 -12.64
N GLY A 60 -6.99 7.78 -13.89
CA GLY A 60 -5.69 8.41 -14.16
C GLY A 60 -5.71 9.90 -13.75
N PRO A 61 -4.56 10.50 -13.37
CA PRO A 61 -4.52 11.89 -12.89
C PRO A 61 -5.16 12.91 -13.84
N GLN A 62 -4.93 12.77 -15.16
CA GLN A 62 -5.50 13.65 -16.18
C GLN A 62 -7.03 13.54 -16.27
N GLU A 63 -7.54 12.31 -16.21
CA GLU A 63 -8.98 12.04 -16.27
C GLU A 63 -9.67 12.59 -15.02
N SER A 64 -9.08 12.33 -13.84
CA SER A 64 -9.55 12.89 -12.57
C SER A 64 -9.56 14.41 -12.57
N ALA A 65 -8.53 15.07 -13.11
CA ALA A 65 -8.50 16.53 -13.21
C ALA A 65 -9.62 17.08 -14.09
N ILE A 66 -9.86 16.46 -15.26
CA ILE A 66 -10.95 16.84 -16.16
C ILE A 66 -12.31 16.70 -15.47
N ASP A 67 -12.52 15.60 -14.76
CA ASP A 67 -13.77 15.34 -14.08
C ASP A 67 -14.00 16.30 -12.90
N VAL A 68 -12.98 16.60 -12.10
CA VAL A 68 -13.07 17.62 -11.03
C VAL A 68 -13.40 18.99 -11.61
N ILE A 69 -12.70 19.43 -12.66
CA ILE A 69 -12.94 20.74 -13.29
C ILE A 69 -14.39 20.84 -13.78
N LYS A 70 -14.88 19.79 -14.43
CA LYS A 70 -16.24 19.73 -14.98
C LYS A 70 -17.29 19.66 -13.88
N GLU A 71 -17.09 18.82 -12.87
CA GLU A 71 -18.05 18.61 -11.79
C GLU A 71 -18.28 19.89 -10.97
N TYR A 72 -17.20 20.60 -10.65
CA TYR A 72 -17.28 21.80 -9.84
C TYR A 72 -17.38 23.10 -10.65
N ASP A 73 -17.52 23.02 -11.99
CA ASP A 73 -17.59 24.17 -12.91
C ASP A 73 -16.45 25.16 -12.66
N LEU A 74 -15.22 24.65 -12.66
CA LEU A 74 -14.01 25.44 -12.41
C LEU A 74 -13.54 26.11 -13.71
N PRO A 75 -13.17 27.40 -13.68
CA PRO A 75 -12.70 28.13 -14.87
C PRO A 75 -11.22 27.83 -15.18
N LEU A 76 -10.84 26.56 -15.18
CA LEU A 76 -9.45 26.10 -15.31
C LEU A 76 -9.30 25.13 -16.48
N THR A 77 -8.13 25.16 -17.11
CA THR A 77 -7.64 24.04 -17.93
C THR A 77 -7.02 22.96 -17.03
N PRO A 78 -6.89 21.70 -17.50
CA PRO A 78 -6.19 20.66 -16.74
C PRO A 78 -4.78 21.06 -16.30
N GLN A 79 -4.03 21.78 -17.14
CA GLN A 79 -2.70 22.26 -16.78
C GLN A 79 -2.75 23.25 -15.60
N GLN A 80 -3.67 24.22 -15.64
CA GLN A 80 -3.83 25.18 -14.54
C GLN A 80 -4.28 24.50 -13.23
N PHE A 81 -5.17 23.50 -13.33
CA PHE A 81 -5.55 22.67 -12.18
C PHE A 81 -4.31 22.01 -11.54
N PHE A 82 -3.43 21.41 -12.34
CA PHE A 82 -2.19 20.82 -11.81
C PHE A 82 -1.24 21.87 -11.22
N ASP A 83 -1.10 23.02 -11.87
CA ASP A 83 -0.23 24.10 -11.38
C ASP A 83 -0.70 24.64 -10.02
N GLU A 84 -2.00 24.58 -9.73
CA GLU A 84 -2.60 25.01 -8.47
C GLU A 84 -2.66 23.91 -7.39
N ILE A 85 -2.95 22.66 -7.75
CA ILE A 85 -3.13 21.57 -6.76
C ILE A 85 -1.80 20.92 -6.32
N ILE A 86 -0.78 20.87 -7.18
CA ILE A 86 0.52 20.25 -6.86
C ILE A 86 1.22 20.92 -5.67
N PRO A 87 1.25 22.26 -5.54
CA PRO A 87 1.79 22.92 -4.35
C PRO A 87 1.13 22.45 -3.04
N ILE A 88 -0.19 22.25 -3.04
CA ILE A 88 -0.94 21.76 -1.87
C ILE A 88 -0.51 20.33 -1.53
N TYR A 89 -0.41 19.44 -2.54
CA TYR A 89 0.12 18.09 -2.35
C TYR A 89 1.55 18.09 -1.79
N LYS A 90 2.38 19.01 -2.26
CA LYS A 90 3.79 19.10 -1.85
C LYS A 90 3.94 19.37 -0.35
N GLU A 91 3.01 20.09 0.26
CA GLU A 91 2.99 20.30 1.71
C GLU A 91 2.74 19.00 2.49
N LYS A 92 2.10 18.00 1.87
CA LYS A 92 1.81 16.71 2.48
C LYS A 92 2.89 15.65 2.24
N TRP A 93 3.80 15.82 1.27
CA TRP A 93 4.87 14.85 0.97
C TRP A 93 5.71 14.42 2.19
N PRO A 94 6.11 15.30 3.13
CA PRO A 94 6.86 14.87 4.32
C PRO A 94 6.07 13.91 5.24
N LYS A 95 4.74 13.88 5.11
CA LYS A 95 3.83 13.04 5.90
C LYS A 95 3.54 11.70 5.22
N ALA A 96 3.79 11.56 3.91
CA ALA A 96 3.64 10.30 3.21
C ALA A 96 4.64 9.29 3.75
N LYS A 97 4.13 8.19 4.32
CA LYS A 97 4.95 7.12 4.87
C LYS A 97 5.08 5.99 3.86
N PRO A 98 6.19 5.23 3.91
CA PRO A 98 6.27 3.97 3.19
C PRO A 98 5.10 3.05 3.55
N LEU A 99 4.50 2.42 2.55
CA LEU A 99 3.47 1.42 2.78
C LEU A 99 4.05 0.15 3.42
N PRO A 100 3.24 -0.63 4.16
CA PRO A 100 3.71 -1.82 4.86
C PRO A 100 4.43 -2.78 3.90
N GLY A 101 5.71 -3.05 4.15
CA GLY A 101 6.56 -3.93 3.34
C GLY A 101 7.38 -3.23 2.25
N ALA A 102 7.16 -1.95 1.96
CA ALA A 102 7.89 -1.22 0.91
C ALA A 102 9.41 -1.18 1.18
N ASN A 103 9.82 -0.68 2.35
CA ASN A 103 11.24 -0.60 2.74
C ASN A 103 11.91 -1.97 2.82
N ARG A 104 11.18 -2.98 3.32
CA ARG A 104 11.63 -4.38 3.39
C ARG A 104 11.97 -4.89 1.99
N LEU A 105 11.06 -4.72 1.03
CA LEU A 105 11.23 -5.19 -0.33
C LEU A 105 12.36 -4.45 -1.07
N ILE A 106 12.42 -3.12 -0.97
CA ILE A 106 13.52 -2.30 -1.54
C ILE A 106 14.87 -2.77 -1.00
N SER A 107 15.00 -2.88 0.33
CA SER A 107 16.24 -3.29 0.99
C SER A 107 16.65 -4.71 0.60
N HIS A 108 15.67 -5.62 0.46
CA HIS A 108 15.90 -7.00 0.06
C HIS A 108 16.41 -7.13 -1.37
N LEU A 109 15.78 -6.44 -2.33
CA LEU A 109 16.22 -6.44 -3.73
C LEU A 109 17.61 -5.86 -3.88
N HIS A 110 17.88 -4.74 -3.18
CA HIS A 110 19.20 -4.11 -3.15
C HIS A 110 20.27 -5.03 -2.55
N LYS A 111 20.01 -5.67 -1.39
CA LYS A 111 20.92 -6.63 -0.74
C LYS A 111 21.32 -7.77 -1.68
N HIS A 112 20.39 -8.24 -2.52
CA HIS A 112 20.62 -9.37 -3.43
C HIS A 112 21.07 -8.97 -4.83
N GLY A 113 21.28 -7.67 -5.09
CA GLY A 113 21.72 -7.18 -6.39
C GLY A 113 20.71 -7.41 -7.52
N VAL A 114 19.42 -7.54 -7.20
CA VAL A 114 18.36 -7.55 -8.21
C VAL A 114 18.16 -6.10 -8.66
N PRO A 115 18.31 -5.77 -9.95
CA PRO A 115 18.05 -4.41 -10.44
C PRO A 115 16.57 -4.07 -10.28
N PHE A 116 16.29 -2.85 -9.80
CA PHE A 116 14.92 -2.36 -9.73
C PHE A 116 14.82 -0.87 -9.99
N ALA A 117 13.66 -0.46 -10.50
CA ALA A 117 13.36 0.90 -10.90
C ALA A 117 12.09 1.43 -10.22
N LEU A 118 11.98 2.75 -10.18
CA LEU A 118 10.76 3.48 -9.84
C LEU A 118 10.24 4.17 -11.10
N ALA A 119 8.98 3.96 -11.46
CA ALA A 119 8.33 4.58 -12.61
C ALA A 119 6.93 5.12 -12.26
N SER A 120 6.81 6.44 -12.13
CA SER A 120 5.58 7.13 -11.70
C SER A 120 5.02 8.06 -12.77
N ASN A 121 3.71 8.25 -12.78
CA ASN A 121 3.04 9.27 -13.59
C ASN A 121 3.28 10.72 -13.09
N SER A 122 3.83 10.88 -11.88
CA SER A 122 4.34 12.16 -11.41
C SER A 122 5.50 12.66 -12.28
N LYS A 123 5.66 13.98 -12.42
CA LYS A 123 6.86 14.56 -13.05
C LYS A 123 8.10 14.26 -12.19
N THR A 124 9.28 14.27 -12.79
CA THR A 124 10.56 13.95 -12.13
C THR A 124 10.77 14.75 -10.85
N ALA A 125 10.50 16.07 -10.87
CA ALA A 125 10.60 16.91 -9.68
C ALA A 125 9.65 16.49 -8.53
N GLY A 126 8.47 15.96 -8.87
CA GLY A 126 7.52 15.42 -7.90
C GLY A 126 7.98 14.08 -7.33
N VAL A 127 8.50 13.19 -8.19
CA VAL A 127 9.08 11.91 -7.76
C VAL A 127 10.25 12.15 -6.81
N GLU A 128 11.23 12.97 -7.21
CA GLU A 128 12.39 13.29 -6.37
C GLU A 128 11.99 13.99 -5.07
N GLY A 129 11.02 14.90 -5.13
CA GLY A 129 10.49 15.58 -3.95
C GLY A 129 9.90 14.61 -2.93
N LYS A 130 9.08 13.65 -3.37
CA LYS A 130 8.49 12.61 -2.51
C LYS A 130 9.56 11.71 -1.91
N ILE A 131 10.44 11.13 -2.72
CA ILE A 131 11.44 10.17 -2.22
C ILE A 131 12.53 10.82 -1.35
N SER A 132 12.73 12.15 -1.43
CA SER A 132 13.76 12.86 -0.65
C SER A 132 13.59 12.79 0.87
N TYR A 133 12.38 12.45 1.35
CA TYR A 133 12.09 12.26 2.77
C TYR A 133 12.35 10.83 3.27
N HIS A 134 12.82 9.93 2.39
CA HIS A 134 13.03 8.52 2.67
C HIS A 134 14.50 8.16 2.47
N GLU A 135 15.21 8.05 3.60
CA GLU A 135 16.66 7.82 3.61
C GLU A 135 17.03 6.54 2.82
N GLY A 136 18.03 6.66 1.95
CA GLY A 136 18.57 5.55 1.17
C GLY A 136 17.79 5.19 -0.09
N TRP A 137 16.55 5.68 -0.27
CA TRP A 137 15.74 5.29 -1.44
C TRP A 137 16.42 5.67 -2.75
N LYS A 138 16.83 6.94 -2.89
CA LYS A 138 17.40 7.45 -4.14
C LYS A 138 18.64 6.67 -4.58
N GLU A 139 19.46 6.22 -3.64
CA GLU A 139 20.69 5.50 -3.89
C GLU A 139 20.48 4.01 -4.22
N GLN A 140 19.36 3.43 -3.77
CA GLN A 140 19.07 2.02 -3.96
C GLN A 140 18.41 1.69 -5.32
N PHE A 141 17.63 2.62 -5.89
CA PHE A 141 17.02 2.42 -7.21
C PHE A 141 18.07 2.50 -8.33
N SER A 142 18.04 1.53 -9.24
CA SER A 142 18.87 1.56 -10.46
C SER A 142 18.43 2.64 -11.44
N VAL A 143 17.12 2.93 -11.47
CA VAL A 143 16.49 3.91 -12.37
C VAL A 143 15.31 4.56 -11.65
N ILE A 144 15.18 5.89 -11.75
CA ILE A 144 14.01 6.64 -11.28
C ILE A 144 13.45 7.45 -12.45
N LEU A 145 12.17 7.22 -12.78
CA LEU A 145 11.47 7.86 -13.90
C LEU A 145 10.22 8.60 -13.44
N GLY A 146 10.11 9.84 -13.92
CA GLY A 146 8.86 10.59 -13.95
C GLY A 146 8.27 10.64 -15.37
N SER A 147 6.99 11.00 -15.47
CA SER A 147 6.24 11.05 -16.73
C SER A 147 6.81 11.99 -17.79
N ASP A 148 7.56 13.01 -17.38
CA ASP A 148 8.24 13.97 -18.26
C ASP A 148 9.51 13.40 -18.93
N GLN A 149 9.92 12.17 -18.58
CA GLN A 149 11.05 11.48 -19.20
C GLN A 149 10.64 10.54 -20.34
N VAL A 150 9.35 10.46 -20.65
CA VAL A 150 8.82 9.63 -21.74
C VAL A 150 7.80 10.41 -22.58
N LYS A 151 7.42 9.85 -23.74
CA LYS A 151 6.44 10.48 -24.63
C LYS A 151 5.02 10.43 -24.05
N SER A 152 4.67 9.34 -23.39
CA SER A 152 3.33 9.14 -22.83
C SER A 152 3.40 8.37 -21.52
N GLY A 153 2.80 8.92 -20.46
CA GLY A 153 2.69 8.24 -19.17
C GLY A 153 1.69 7.07 -19.20
N LYS A 154 1.53 6.38 -18.06
CA LYS A 154 0.55 5.29 -17.90
C LYS A 154 -0.85 5.83 -18.24
N PRO A 155 -1.69 5.08 -18.99
CA PRO A 155 -1.59 3.65 -19.28
C PRO A 155 -0.72 3.28 -20.49
N SER A 156 0.00 4.22 -21.11
CA SER A 156 1.02 3.89 -22.12
C SER A 156 2.14 3.05 -21.49
N PRO A 157 2.73 2.09 -22.22
CA PRO A 157 3.82 1.27 -21.69
C PRO A 157 5.16 2.00 -21.59
N ASP A 158 5.28 3.22 -22.14
CA ASP A 158 6.55 3.92 -22.35
C ASP A 158 7.37 4.08 -21.06
N LEU A 159 6.73 4.38 -19.93
CA LEU A 159 7.41 4.51 -18.63
C LEU A 159 8.12 3.21 -18.23
N PHE A 160 7.42 2.08 -18.33
CA PHE A 160 7.97 0.79 -17.95
C PHE A 160 8.99 0.30 -18.98
N LEU A 161 8.74 0.47 -20.27
CA LEU A 161 9.70 0.12 -21.33
C LEU A 161 11.00 0.91 -21.20
N GLU A 162 10.93 2.20 -20.88
CA GLU A 162 12.11 3.02 -20.65
C GLU A 162 12.86 2.61 -19.37
N ALA A 163 12.14 2.21 -18.30
CA ALA A 163 12.76 1.67 -17.10
C ALA A 163 13.55 0.38 -17.39
N ALA A 164 12.93 -0.59 -18.07
CA ALA A 164 13.56 -1.84 -18.46
C ALA A 164 14.80 -1.60 -19.34
N LYS A 165 14.69 -0.72 -20.34
CA LYS A 165 15.79 -0.32 -21.20
C LYS A 165 16.96 0.30 -20.43
N ARG A 166 16.70 1.19 -19.45
CA ARG A 166 17.75 1.81 -18.62
C ARG A 166 18.38 0.84 -17.63
N MET A 167 17.65 -0.17 -17.17
CA MET A 167 18.18 -1.29 -16.40
C MET A 167 18.92 -2.33 -17.27
N VAL A 168 18.83 -2.23 -18.60
CA VAL A 168 19.39 -3.19 -19.57
C VAL A 168 18.78 -4.59 -19.38
N VAL A 169 17.46 -4.64 -19.16
CA VAL A 169 16.68 -5.88 -19.01
C VAL A 169 15.56 -5.91 -20.04
N ASP A 170 15.30 -7.07 -20.63
CA ASP A 170 14.18 -7.25 -21.55
C ASP A 170 12.85 -7.13 -20.79
N ALA A 171 11.85 -6.48 -21.37
CA ALA A 171 10.57 -6.28 -20.73
C ALA A 171 9.89 -7.60 -20.29
N ALA A 172 10.07 -8.69 -21.04
CA ALA A 172 9.53 -10.00 -20.66
C ALA A 172 10.14 -10.59 -19.37
N HIS A 173 11.26 -10.03 -18.91
CA HIS A 173 11.96 -10.40 -17.67
C HIS A 173 11.76 -9.37 -16.54
N CYS A 174 10.85 -8.40 -16.72
CA CYS A 174 10.49 -7.44 -15.70
C CYS A 174 9.20 -7.83 -14.99
N LEU A 175 9.18 -7.59 -13.67
CA LEU A 175 7.98 -7.65 -12.83
C LEU A 175 7.60 -6.23 -12.40
N VAL A 176 6.38 -5.82 -12.71
CA VAL A 176 5.82 -4.55 -12.24
C VAL A 176 5.07 -4.78 -10.93
N ILE A 177 5.18 -3.85 -9.98
CA ILE A 177 4.37 -3.79 -8.76
C ILE A 177 3.61 -2.46 -8.78
N GLU A 178 2.28 -2.52 -8.71
CA GLU A 178 1.36 -1.41 -9.00
C GLU A 178 0.06 -1.51 -8.19
N ASP A 179 -0.60 -0.40 -7.86
CA ASP A 179 -1.86 -0.36 -7.09
C ASP A 179 -3.08 0.05 -7.93
N SER A 180 -2.87 0.55 -9.15
CA SER A 180 -3.87 1.14 -10.04
C SER A 180 -4.09 0.35 -11.33
N LEU A 181 -5.34 0.31 -11.82
CA LEU A 181 -5.64 -0.30 -13.13
C LEU A 181 -4.91 0.39 -14.29
N VAL A 182 -4.64 1.69 -14.16
CA VAL A 182 -3.91 2.48 -15.15
C VAL A 182 -2.49 1.93 -15.32
N GLY A 183 -1.80 1.66 -14.22
CA GLY A 183 -0.47 1.06 -14.28
C GLY A 183 -0.48 -0.43 -14.61
N VAL A 184 -1.43 -1.21 -14.10
CA VAL A 184 -1.57 -2.61 -14.51
C VAL A 184 -1.78 -2.74 -16.03
N ARG A 185 -2.57 -1.85 -16.65
CA ARG A 185 -2.72 -1.79 -18.11
C ARG A 185 -1.42 -1.41 -18.81
N ALA A 186 -0.65 -0.46 -18.28
CA ALA A 186 0.64 -0.09 -18.84
C ALA A 186 1.66 -1.25 -18.78
N ALA A 187 1.68 -2.02 -17.68
CA ALA A 187 2.55 -3.18 -17.51
C ALA A 187 2.23 -4.27 -18.53
N ASN A 188 0.94 -4.58 -18.68
CA ASN A 188 0.45 -5.52 -19.70
C ASN A 188 0.80 -5.06 -21.12
N ALA A 189 0.60 -3.77 -21.43
CA ALA A 189 0.94 -3.21 -22.73
C ALA A 189 2.45 -3.24 -23.00
N ALA A 190 3.28 -3.23 -21.96
CA ALA A 190 4.74 -3.39 -22.04
C ALA A 190 5.18 -4.85 -22.18
N GLY A 191 4.26 -5.82 -22.08
CA GLY A 191 4.57 -7.25 -22.10
C GLY A 191 5.26 -7.74 -20.83
N MET A 192 5.08 -7.04 -19.71
CA MET A 192 5.67 -7.36 -18.41
C MET A 192 4.71 -8.16 -17.55
N LYS A 193 5.26 -8.91 -16.58
CA LYS A 193 4.46 -9.47 -15.49
C LYS A 193 4.06 -8.37 -14.51
N VAL A 194 2.91 -8.52 -13.83
CA VAL A 194 2.45 -7.52 -12.87
C VAL A 194 1.79 -8.11 -11.62
N VAL A 195 2.23 -7.63 -10.45
CA VAL A 195 1.56 -7.80 -9.16
C VAL A 195 0.80 -6.54 -8.83
N ALA A 196 -0.50 -6.67 -8.64
CA ALA A 196 -1.35 -5.57 -8.19
C ALA A 196 -1.46 -5.53 -6.65
N VAL A 197 -1.43 -4.34 -6.05
CA VAL A 197 -1.61 -4.11 -4.60
C VAL A 197 -2.66 -3.00 -4.37
N PRO A 198 -3.92 -3.20 -4.80
CA PRO A 198 -4.93 -2.15 -4.78
C PRO A 198 -5.38 -1.79 -3.36
N PRO A 199 -5.74 -0.52 -3.08
CA PRO A 199 -6.17 -0.09 -1.74
C PRO A 199 -7.55 -0.63 -1.32
N HIS A 200 -8.45 -0.98 -2.26
CA HIS A 200 -9.87 -1.25 -1.90
C HIS A 200 -10.49 -2.52 -2.50
N SER A 201 -10.27 -2.81 -3.79
CA SER A 201 -10.96 -3.89 -4.48
C SER A 201 -10.05 -4.68 -5.41
N GLU A 202 -9.97 -5.99 -5.19
CA GLU A 202 -9.24 -6.93 -6.05
C GLU A 202 -9.98 -7.26 -7.35
N ALA A 203 -11.32 -7.12 -7.37
CA ALA A 203 -12.17 -7.73 -8.39
C ALA A 203 -11.87 -7.20 -9.80
N ASP A 204 -11.53 -5.92 -9.91
CA ASP A 204 -11.22 -5.29 -11.19
C ASP A 204 -9.80 -5.63 -11.66
N TYR A 205 -8.92 -6.07 -10.76
CA TYR A 205 -7.50 -6.35 -11.01
C TYR A 205 -7.25 -7.81 -11.40
N ALA A 206 -8.01 -8.75 -10.83
CA ALA A 206 -7.81 -10.18 -11.00
C ALA A 206 -7.86 -10.65 -12.48
N SER A 207 -8.50 -9.89 -13.37
CA SER A 207 -8.54 -10.20 -14.81
C SER A 207 -7.33 -9.68 -15.59
N PHE A 208 -6.52 -8.79 -14.99
CA PHE A 208 -5.42 -8.10 -15.68
C PHE A 208 -4.06 -8.29 -14.99
N ALA A 209 -4.02 -8.63 -13.71
CA ALA A 209 -2.78 -8.86 -12.98
C ALA A 209 -2.43 -10.35 -12.90
N ASP A 210 -1.14 -10.67 -12.88
CA ASP A 210 -0.67 -12.03 -12.67
C ASP A 210 -0.83 -12.48 -11.21
N SER A 211 -0.82 -11.53 -10.27
CA SER A 211 -1.17 -11.72 -8.86
C SER A 211 -1.78 -10.45 -8.29
N VAL A 212 -2.69 -10.59 -7.33
CA VAL A 212 -3.24 -9.47 -6.55
C VAL A 212 -2.90 -9.74 -5.08
N LEU A 213 -2.39 -8.74 -4.38
CA LEU A 213 -2.07 -8.76 -2.96
C LEU A 213 -2.82 -7.64 -2.26
N HIS A 214 -3.04 -7.79 -0.96
CA HIS A 214 -3.58 -6.69 -0.15
C HIS A 214 -2.47 -5.79 0.40
N SER A 215 -1.27 -6.36 0.57
CA SER A 215 -0.13 -5.70 1.18
C SER A 215 1.18 -6.20 0.57
N LEU A 216 2.21 -5.35 0.51
CA LEU A 216 3.55 -5.80 0.11
C LEU A 216 4.16 -6.78 1.13
N LEU A 217 3.60 -6.87 2.35
CA LEU A 217 3.96 -7.90 3.33
C LEU A 217 3.61 -9.33 2.87
N GLU A 218 2.64 -9.48 1.96
CA GLU A 218 2.24 -10.77 1.40
C GLU A 218 3.11 -11.22 0.21
N PHE A 219 3.96 -10.33 -0.30
CA PHE A 219 4.79 -10.61 -1.47
C PHE A 219 5.79 -11.75 -1.17
N GLN A 220 5.83 -12.74 -2.05
CA GLN A 220 6.76 -13.88 -1.99
C GLN A 220 7.68 -13.85 -3.23
N PRO A 221 8.92 -13.36 -3.09
CA PRO A 221 9.86 -13.21 -4.21
C PRO A 221 10.10 -14.51 -4.99
N GLU A 222 10.12 -15.64 -4.29
CA GLU A 222 10.39 -16.97 -4.84
C GLU A 222 9.35 -17.44 -5.86
N LEU A 223 8.10 -16.93 -5.79
CA LEU A 223 7.07 -17.19 -6.80
C LEU A 223 7.39 -16.55 -8.16
N TRP A 224 8.36 -15.63 -8.17
CA TRP A 224 8.81 -14.88 -9.34
C TRP A 224 10.28 -15.19 -9.69
N ASP A 225 10.83 -16.30 -9.20
CA ASP A 225 12.25 -16.67 -9.35
C ASP A 225 13.25 -15.64 -8.76
N LEU A 226 12.79 -14.78 -7.84
CA LEU A 226 13.62 -13.85 -7.09
C LEU A 226 14.12 -14.50 -5.78
N PRO A 227 15.22 -14.02 -5.18
CA PRO A 227 15.72 -14.56 -3.91
C PRO A 227 14.66 -14.48 -2.81
N PRO A 228 14.39 -15.57 -2.05
CA PRO A 228 13.37 -15.56 -1.00
C PRO A 228 13.78 -14.65 0.15
N PHE A 229 12.79 -14.15 0.89
CA PHE A 229 13.06 -13.43 2.13
C PHE A 229 13.63 -14.36 3.22
N GLU A 230 14.51 -13.82 4.07
CA GLU A 230 15.24 -14.57 5.12
C GLU A 230 14.98 -14.01 6.53
N ASP A 231 13.96 -13.16 6.69
CA ASP A 231 13.73 -12.31 7.86
C ASP A 231 12.52 -12.72 8.72
N TRP A 232 11.85 -13.82 8.38
CA TRP A 232 10.84 -14.45 9.22
C TRP A 232 11.48 -15.03 10.49
N VAL A 233 10.81 -14.83 11.63
CA VAL A 233 11.22 -15.36 12.94
C VAL A 233 10.14 -16.30 13.44
N GLY A 234 10.35 -17.59 13.22
CA GLY A 234 9.30 -18.59 13.41
C GLY A 234 8.15 -18.33 12.43
N SER A 235 6.95 -18.08 12.95
CA SER A 235 5.74 -17.82 12.16
C SER A 235 5.38 -16.33 12.07
N THR A 236 6.31 -15.43 12.40
CA THR A 236 6.06 -13.99 12.40
C THR A 236 7.11 -13.21 11.63
N LEU A 237 6.68 -12.10 11.05
CA LEU A 237 7.51 -11.15 10.33
C LEU A 237 7.60 -9.84 11.13
N PRO A 238 8.80 -9.42 11.57
CA PRO A 238 8.99 -8.07 12.10
C PRO A 238 8.68 -7.01 11.03
N ILE A 239 7.93 -5.97 11.41
CA ILE A 239 7.59 -4.86 10.51
C ILE A 239 7.98 -3.51 11.13
N GLU A 240 8.08 -2.50 10.28
CA GLU A 240 8.13 -1.11 10.76
C GLU A 240 6.85 -0.79 11.54
N PRO A 241 6.95 -0.22 12.75
CA PRO A 241 5.78 0.00 13.58
C PRO A 241 4.71 0.85 12.89
N ILE A 242 3.48 0.34 12.88
CA ILE A 242 2.31 1.04 12.36
C ILE A 242 1.43 1.47 13.54
N TYR A 243 1.17 2.76 13.64
CA TYR A 243 0.42 3.34 14.73
C TYR A 243 -0.98 3.73 14.29
N ALA A 244 -1.96 3.51 15.16
CA ALA A 244 -3.30 4.05 14.98
C ALA A 244 -3.92 4.46 16.31
N SER A 245 -4.82 5.44 16.28
CA SER A 245 -5.62 5.83 17.44
C SER A 245 -7.08 5.96 17.07
N GLY A 246 -7.97 5.56 17.97
CA GLY A 246 -9.39 5.53 17.68
C GLY A 246 -10.24 5.05 18.84
N LEU A 247 -11.53 4.87 18.58
CA LEU A 247 -12.49 4.37 19.54
C LEU A 247 -12.56 2.85 19.45
N PHE A 248 -12.31 2.17 20.58
CA PHE A 248 -12.63 0.76 20.72
C PHE A 248 -14.04 0.64 21.27
N SER A 249 -14.93 -0.01 20.50
CA SER A 249 -16.33 -0.22 20.88
C SER A 249 -16.84 -1.55 20.36
N ASN A 250 -17.60 -2.28 21.20
CA ASN A 250 -18.20 -3.57 20.85
C ASN A 250 -17.20 -4.60 20.25
N GLY A 251 -15.95 -4.60 20.72
CA GLY A 251 -14.91 -5.51 20.22
C GLY A 251 -14.25 -5.09 18.91
N PHE A 252 -14.61 -3.94 18.35
CA PHE A 252 -14.02 -3.38 17.14
C PHE A 252 -13.29 -2.09 17.42
N PHE A 253 -12.25 -1.84 16.64
CA PHE A 253 -11.53 -0.58 16.61
C PHE A 253 -12.06 0.26 15.44
N CYS A 254 -12.58 1.44 15.77
CA CYS A 254 -13.02 2.45 14.83
C CYS A 254 -11.96 3.54 14.78
N GLU A 255 -11.35 3.72 13.63
CA GLU A 255 -10.40 4.81 13.38
C GLU A 255 -11.08 6.17 13.58
N ALA A 256 -10.31 7.17 14.01
CA ALA A 256 -10.78 8.55 14.05
C ALA A 256 -11.17 9.01 12.62
N GLU A 257 -12.13 9.95 12.50
CA GLU A 257 -12.65 10.40 11.21
C GLU A 257 -11.55 10.90 10.25
N ASP A 258 -11.82 10.75 8.93
CA ASP A 258 -10.92 10.92 7.76
C ASP A 258 -9.99 12.15 7.73
N ASP A 259 -10.21 13.17 8.58
CA ASP A 259 -9.44 14.42 8.59
C ASP A 259 -8.17 14.38 9.49
N GLU A 260 -7.92 13.28 10.23
CA GLU A 260 -6.66 13.10 10.97
C GLU A 260 -5.70 12.06 10.36
N PRO A 261 -4.38 12.33 10.29
CA PRO A 261 -3.38 11.40 9.74
C PRO A 261 -3.18 10.13 10.58
N SER A 262 -3.99 9.88 11.62
CA SER A 262 -3.81 8.90 12.70
C SER A 262 -4.41 7.50 12.43
N GLY A 263 -4.94 7.24 11.22
CA GLY A 263 -5.41 5.89 10.80
C GLY A 263 -4.35 5.00 10.12
N PHE A 264 -4.65 3.71 9.99
CA PHE A 264 -3.83 2.76 9.24
C PHE A 264 -3.90 3.03 7.72
N PRO A 265 -2.80 2.86 6.96
CA PRO A 265 -2.84 2.83 5.50
C PRO A 265 -3.78 1.74 4.99
N ASP A 266 -4.43 1.92 3.83
CA ASP A 266 -5.41 0.96 3.30
C ASP A 266 -4.84 -0.45 3.10
N GLN A 267 -3.54 -0.54 2.76
CA GLN A 267 -2.77 -1.78 2.56
C GLN A 267 -2.35 -2.46 3.87
N VAL A 268 -2.88 -2.02 5.02
CA VAL A 268 -2.87 -2.81 6.26
C VAL A 268 -4.02 -3.80 6.20
N TRP A 269 -3.68 -5.07 5.99
CA TRP A 269 -4.63 -6.17 5.80
C TRP A 269 -3.99 -7.48 6.24
N GLY A 270 -4.71 -8.31 7.00
CA GLY A 270 -4.14 -9.52 7.58
C GLY A 270 -4.25 -9.60 9.10
N LEU A 271 -3.47 -10.52 9.67
CA LEU A 271 -3.26 -10.68 11.10
C LEU A 271 -1.92 -10.06 11.51
N TYR A 272 -1.98 -9.11 12.43
CA TYR A 272 -0.87 -8.38 13.00
C TYR A 272 -0.80 -8.61 14.50
N PHE A 273 0.33 -8.28 15.11
CA PHE A 273 0.47 -8.24 16.55
C PHE A 273 1.27 -7.04 17.02
N GLY A 274 1.07 -6.68 18.28
CA GLY A 274 1.75 -5.54 18.88
C GLY A 274 1.20 -5.17 20.23
N TRP A 275 1.11 -3.87 20.46
CA TRP A 275 0.71 -3.31 21.74
C TRP A 275 -0.52 -2.42 21.61
N ALA A 276 -1.41 -2.52 22.58
CA ALA A 276 -2.55 -1.63 22.74
C ALA A 276 -2.41 -0.84 24.04
N LYS A 277 -2.68 0.46 24.01
CA LYS A 277 -2.80 1.30 25.21
C LYS A 277 -4.19 1.88 25.30
N LEU A 278 -4.79 1.71 26.47
CA LEU A 278 -6.09 2.27 26.81
C LEU A 278 -5.91 3.55 27.65
N ASN A 279 -6.97 4.34 27.81
CA ASN A 279 -6.95 5.58 28.60
C ASN A 279 -6.44 5.38 30.04
N THR A 280 -6.56 4.18 30.58
CA THR A 280 -6.06 3.77 31.92
C THR A 280 -4.54 3.72 32.04
N HIS A 281 -3.78 4.08 31.00
CA HIS A 281 -2.30 4.02 30.91
C HIS A 281 -1.72 2.60 30.94
N GLU A 282 -2.57 1.57 31.03
CA GLU A 282 -2.18 0.17 30.94
C GLU A 282 -1.89 -0.21 29.48
N VAL A 283 -0.85 -1.00 29.27
CA VAL A 283 -0.38 -1.46 27.95
C VAL A 283 -0.54 -2.97 27.88
N PHE A 284 -1.14 -3.46 26.80
CA PHE A 284 -1.48 -4.87 26.60
C PHE A 284 -0.82 -5.41 25.34
N LYS A 285 -0.43 -6.69 25.36
CA LYS A 285 -0.16 -7.44 24.14
C LYS A 285 -1.48 -7.67 23.39
N VAL A 286 -1.47 -7.42 22.09
CA VAL A 286 -2.67 -7.52 21.26
C VAL A 286 -2.36 -8.25 19.95
N LEU A 287 -3.29 -9.12 19.55
CA LEU A 287 -3.42 -9.62 18.19
C LEU A 287 -4.46 -8.74 17.48
N VAL A 288 -4.22 -8.29 16.25
CA VAL A 288 -5.12 -7.40 15.53
C VAL A 288 -5.40 -7.97 14.16
N GLY A 289 -6.68 -8.22 13.88
CA GLY A 289 -7.16 -8.64 12.58
C GLY A 289 -7.70 -7.45 11.81
N VAL A 290 -7.28 -7.31 10.56
CA VAL A 290 -7.68 -6.23 9.67
C VAL A 290 -8.16 -6.81 8.34
N GLY A 291 -9.40 -6.48 7.95
CA GLY A 291 -10.08 -7.15 6.84
C GLY A 291 -11.49 -6.63 6.57
N ARG A 292 -12.25 -7.30 5.70
CA ARG A 292 -13.67 -6.99 5.41
C ARG A 292 -14.60 -7.51 6.50
N GLY A 293 -15.76 -6.87 6.64
CA GLY A 293 -16.86 -7.33 7.49
C GLY A 293 -18.16 -7.60 6.72
N HIS A 294 -19.05 -8.44 7.29
CA HIS A 294 -20.40 -8.68 6.78
C HIS A 294 -21.33 -7.46 6.98
N CYS A 295 -21.21 -6.41 6.16
CA CYS A 295 -22.30 -5.43 6.00
C CYS A 295 -22.37 -4.98 4.53
N THR A 296 -23.56 -5.08 3.95
CA THR A 296 -23.87 -4.77 2.55
C THR A 296 -24.21 -3.29 2.37
N CYS A 297 -23.26 -2.39 2.64
CA CYS A 297 -23.32 -0.98 2.21
C CYS A 297 -22.03 -0.28 2.66
N THR A 298 -21.27 0.19 1.67
CA THR A 298 -19.91 0.79 1.74
C THR A 298 -18.82 -0.12 2.33
N ALA A 299 -17.77 -0.36 1.54
CA ALA A 299 -16.66 -1.24 1.86
C ALA A 299 -15.75 -0.62 2.93
N LYS A 300 -16.23 -0.49 4.17
CA LYS A 300 -15.38 -0.05 5.28
C LYS A 300 -14.62 -1.24 5.87
N ARG A 301 -13.29 -1.12 5.91
CA ARG A 301 -12.38 -2.02 6.62
C ARG A 301 -12.84 -2.18 8.07
N LYS A 302 -12.81 -3.41 8.58
CA LYS A 302 -12.99 -3.71 10.01
C LYS A 302 -11.65 -4.02 10.63
N ILE A 303 -11.47 -3.55 11.86
CA ILE A 303 -10.28 -3.80 12.68
C ILE A 303 -10.77 -4.41 13.99
N LYS A 304 -10.24 -5.58 14.32
CA LYS A 304 -10.64 -6.34 15.51
C LYS A 304 -9.39 -6.67 16.35
N PRO A 305 -9.17 -5.95 17.46
CA PRO A 305 -8.11 -6.29 18.40
C PRO A 305 -8.58 -7.35 19.40
N TRP A 306 -7.72 -8.33 19.67
CA TRP A 306 -7.84 -9.33 20.73
C TRP A 306 -6.68 -9.18 21.71
N ILE A 307 -7.00 -8.87 22.97
CA ILE A 307 -5.98 -8.80 24.02
C ILE A 307 -5.61 -10.21 24.48
N ILE A 308 -4.31 -10.44 24.62
CA ILE A 308 -3.72 -11.77 24.74
C ILE A 308 -3.69 -12.27 26.20
N ASP A 309 -3.47 -11.37 27.17
CA ASP A 309 -3.27 -11.75 28.58
C ASP A 309 -4.02 -10.79 29.51
N ASP A 310 -5.27 -11.07 29.87
CA ASP A 310 -5.81 -10.37 31.06
C ASP A 310 -6.94 -11.04 31.85
N GLY A 311 -7.63 -12.07 31.37
CA GLY A 311 -8.84 -12.56 32.09
C GLY A 311 -9.90 -11.47 32.32
N LYS A 312 -9.75 -10.29 31.69
CA LYS A 312 -10.73 -9.21 31.61
C LYS A 312 -11.54 -9.47 30.35
N ASP A 313 -12.54 -10.32 30.47
CA ASP A 313 -13.41 -10.71 29.35
C ASP A 313 -14.16 -9.51 28.71
N HIS A 314 -14.21 -8.36 29.40
CA HIS A 314 -14.92 -7.17 28.96
C HIS A 314 -14.13 -5.89 29.20
N ILE A 315 -13.63 -5.30 28.11
CA ILE A 315 -13.09 -3.95 28.09
C ILE A 315 -14.20 -3.01 27.64
N ALA A 316 -14.54 -2.06 28.50
CA ALA A 316 -15.53 -1.03 28.19
C ALA A 316 -15.07 -0.16 27.02
N ASP A 317 -16.05 0.34 26.28
CA ASP A 317 -15.85 1.28 25.18
C ASP A 317 -15.00 2.47 25.62
N GLN A 318 -13.86 2.67 24.97
CA GLN A 318 -12.91 3.72 25.31
C GLN A 318 -11.95 4.01 24.15
N HIS A 319 -11.17 5.07 24.29
CA HIS A 319 -10.12 5.37 23.33
C HIS A 319 -8.96 4.38 23.46
N MET A 320 -8.46 3.91 22.32
CA MET A 320 -7.40 2.93 22.20
C MET A 320 -6.32 3.47 21.26
N HIS A 321 -5.06 3.26 21.64
CA HIS A 321 -3.91 3.44 20.77
C HIS A 321 -3.33 2.08 20.43
N LEU A 322 -3.06 1.84 19.16
CA LEU A 322 -2.47 0.61 18.63
C LEU A 322 -1.07 0.90 18.10
N SER A 323 -0.17 -0.04 18.32
CA SER A 323 1.20 -0.08 17.81
C SER A 323 1.45 -1.48 17.27
N LEU A 324 1.28 -1.67 15.96
CA LEU A 324 1.50 -2.95 15.28
C LEU A 324 2.97 -3.07 14.92
N VAL A 325 3.64 -4.13 15.37
CA VAL A 325 5.10 -4.29 15.24
C VAL A 325 5.49 -5.57 14.52
N GLY A 326 4.53 -6.46 14.27
CA GLY A 326 4.75 -7.64 13.46
C GLY A 326 3.51 -8.09 12.72
N PHE A 327 3.74 -8.91 11.70
CA PHE A 327 2.76 -9.51 10.82
C PHE A 327 2.84 -11.03 10.95
N ILE A 328 1.70 -11.71 10.87
CA ILE A 328 1.63 -13.18 10.92
C ILE A 328 1.32 -13.73 9.53
N ARG A 329 0.21 -13.28 8.93
CA ARG A 329 -0.26 -13.73 7.60
C ARG A 329 -1.37 -12.82 7.07
N GLY A 330 -1.61 -12.89 5.76
CA GLY A 330 -2.81 -12.32 5.13
C GLY A 330 -4.08 -13.05 5.55
N LEU A 331 -5.23 -12.43 5.28
CA LEU A 331 -6.55 -13.09 5.39
C LEU A 331 -6.95 -13.65 4.03
N ASN A 332 -7.49 -14.87 4.02
CA ASN A 332 -8.02 -15.46 2.81
C ASN A 332 -9.31 -14.76 2.37
N ASN A 333 -9.61 -14.73 1.07
CA ASN A 333 -10.80 -14.05 0.54
C ASN A 333 -12.15 -14.57 1.07
N ASN A 334 -12.16 -15.80 1.62
CA ASN A 334 -13.32 -16.40 2.26
C ASN A 334 -13.34 -16.23 3.79
N GLU A 335 -12.25 -15.73 4.39
CA GLU A 335 -12.18 -15.43 5.82
C GLU A 335 -12.81 -14.06 6.08
N THR A 336 -13.84 -14.04 6.92
CA THR A 336 -14.33 -12.78 7.47
C THR A 336 -13.80 -12.59 8.89
N LEU A 337 -13.57 -11.34 9.30
CA LEU A 337 -13.19 -11.03 10.68
C LEU A 337 -14.20 -11.50 11.73
N MET A 338 -15.43 -11.79 11.31
CA MET A 338 -16.50 -12.32 12.14
C MET A 338 -16.41 -13.83 12.30
N ASP A 339 -16.01 -14.54 11.24
CA ASP A 339 -15.93 -16.01 11.19
C ASP A 339 -14.54 -16.56 11.54
N LEU A 340 -13.55 -15.68 11.73
CA LEU A 340 -12.28 -16.04 12.37
C LEU A 340 -12.59 -16.56 13.79
N GLU A 341 -12.77 -17.87 13.90
CA GLU A 341 -12.65 -18.57 15.17
C GLU A 341 -11.32 -18.13 15.77
N VAL A 342 -11.37 -17.62 17.00
CA VAL A 342 -10.17 -17.18 17.71
C VAL A 342 -9.18 -18.33 17.69
N VAL A 343 -8.12 -18.17 16.90
CA VAL A 343 -7.09 -19.19 16.87
C VAL A 343 -6.19 -18.88 18.05
N GLU A 344 -6.40 -19.59 19.15
CA GLU A 344 -5.54 -19.54 20.34
C GLU A 344 -4.06 -19.78 19.95
N GLU A 345 -3.81 -20.44 18.82
CA GLU A 345 -2.51 -20.55 18.18
C GLU A 345 -1.93 -19.18 17.78
N GLU A 346 -2.61 -18.37 16.97
CA GLU A 346 -2.13 -17.03 16.60
C GLU A 346 -1.92 -16.11 17.80
N LYS A 347 -2.79 -16.18 18.83
CA LYS A 347 -2.55 -15.45 20.09
C LYS A 347 -1.28 -15.93 20.79
N SER A 348 -1.05 -17.24 20.84
CA SER A 348 0.15 -17.83 21.42
C SER A 348 1.42 -17.41 20.66
N ILE A 349 1.37 -17.46 19.32
CA ILE A 349 2.43 -17.00 18.41
C ILE A 349 2.74 -15.52 18.66
N ALA A 350 1.71 -14.67 18.71
CA ALA A 350 1.85 -13.24 18.98
C ALA A 350 2.45 -12.98 20.36
N SER A 351 1.97 -13.67 21.40
CA SER A 351 2.47 -13.51 22.77
C SER A 351 3.95 -13.84 22.87
N ALA A 352 4.34 -15.01 22.34
CA ALA A 352 5.71 -15.49 22.36
C ALA A 352 6.64 -14.59 21.53
N SER A 353 6.16 -14.10 20.38
CA SER A 353 6.92 -13.18 19.53
C SER A 353 7.22 -11.86 20.23
N LEU A 354 6.24 -11.29 20.95
CA LEU A 354 6.40 -10.04 21.70
C LEU A 354 7.39 -10.13 22.88
N ASP A 355 7.75 -11.34 23.32
CA ASP A 355 8.79 -11.55 24.33
C ASP A 355 10.21 -11.63 23.74
N LEU A 356 10.36 -11.67 22.42
CA LEU A 356 11.67 -11.72 21.77
C LEU A 356 12.36 -10.34 21.76
N PRO A 357 13.69 -10.26 21.96
CA PRO A 357 14.43 -9.00 22.05
C PRO A 357 14.21 -7.99 20.90
N MET A 358 14.01 -8.47 19.68
CA MET A 358 13.78 -7.59 18.52
C MET A 358 12.43 -6.87 18.58
N PHE A 359 11.44 -7.46 19.25
CA PHE A 359 10.15 -6.86 19.54
C PHE A 359 10.14 -6.21 20.94
N LEU A 360 11.29 -6.12 21.63
CA LEU A 360 11.47 -5.37 22.87
C LEU A 360 12.17 -4.01 22.65
N HIS A 361 12.45 -3.63 21.38
CA HIS A 361 13.14 -2.38 21.02
C HIS A 361 12.46 -1.10 21.52
N HIS A 362 11.26 -1.20 22.07
CA HIS A 362 10.51 -0.16 22.80
C HIS A 362 11.18 0.34 24.08
N THR A 363 12.25 -0.32 24.54
CA THR A 363 13.07 0.19 25.66
C THR A 363 13.88 1.46 25.30
N ARG A 364 13.91 1.88 24.02
CA ARG A 364 14.66 3.08 23.56
C ARG A 364 13.82 4.13 22.81
N ALA A 365 12.55 3.87 22.51
CA ALA A 365 11.62 4.79 21.84
C ALA A 365 10.18 4.61 22.39
N PRO A 366 9.34 5.66 22.42
CA PRO A 366 8.00 5.55 23.00
C PRO A 366 7.11 4.57 22.22
N LEU A 367 6.32 3.78 22.95
CA LEU A 367 5.41 2.77 22.40
C LEU A 367 4.30 3.35 21.52
N PHE A 368 4.00 4.64 21.68
CA PHE A 368 3.00 5.40 20.95
C PHE A 368 3.57 6.80 20.68
N PRO A 369 3.34 7.38 19.49
CA PRO A 369 3.86 8.70 19.11
C PRO A 369 3.31 9.85 19.98
#